data_AF-A0A9C7VYL7-F1
#
_entry.id   AF-A0A9C7VYL7-F1
#
_cell.length_a   1.000
_cell.length_b   1.000
_cell.length_c   1.000
_cell.angle_alpha   90.00
_cell.angle_beta   90.00
_cell.angle_gamma   90.00
#
_symmetry.space_group_name_H-M   'P 1'
#
loop_
_entity.id
_entity.type
_entity.pdbx_description
1 polymer ?
#
loop_
_entity_poly.entity_id
_entity_poly.type
_entity_poly.pdbx_seq_one_letter_code
_entity_poly.pdbx_strand_id
1 'polypeptide(L)'
;FTPGWLKNWKTVYQRYFGWDEADANANFPGYYEKIVVLDGIGISDEYINEHPEEILELFDWTAVEVEFQKISLDRLKRRLLECLV
;
A
#
# COMPACT_ATOMS: atom_id res chain seq x y z
N PHE A 1 -3.46 1.88 0.56
CA PHE A 1 -2.42 1.05 1.18
C PHE A 1 -1.63 1.87 2.20
N THR A 2 -0.82 1.22 3.05
CA THR A 2 0.26 1.84 3.84
C THR A 2 1.60 1.25 3.38
N PRO A 3 2.76 1.81 3.76
CA PRO A 3 4.06 1.21 3.40
C PRO A 3 4.21 -0.25 3.86
N GLY A 4 3.63 -0.58 5.02
CA GLY A 4 3.59 -1.97 5.50
C GLY A 4 2.80 -2.89 4.57
N TRP A 5 1.71 -2.40 3.97
CA TRP A 5 0.95 -3.16 2.97
C TRP A 5 1.76 -3.36 1.69
N LEU A 6 2.44 -2.31 1.21
CA LEU A 6 3.30 -2.37 0.04
C LEU A 6 4.38 -3.45 0.21
N LYS A 7 5.04 -3.51 1.37
CA LYS A 7 6.05 -4.54 1.66
C LYS A 7 5.50 -5.98 1.79
N ASN A 8 4.20 -6.14 2.06
CA ASN A 8 3.64 -7.45 2.44
C ASN A 8 2.48 -7.91 1.55
N TRP A 9 2.25 -7.28 0.41
CA TRP A 9 1.06 -7.54 -0.42
C TRP A 9 0.96 -9.01 -0.85
N LYS A 10 2.08 -9.67 -1.19
CA LYS A 10 2.12 -11.11 -1.53
C LYS A 10 1.65 -11.97 -0.37
N THR A 11 2.13 -11.69 0.84
CA THR A 11 1.71 -12.41 2.04
C THR A 11 0.21 -12.21 2.29
N VAL A 12 -0.30 -10.99 2.12
CA VAL A 12 -1.72 -10.69 2.29
C VAL A 12 -2.55 -11.43 1.25
N TYR A 13 -2.30 -11.21 -0.04
CA TYR A 13 -3.15 -11.74 -1.11
C TYR A 13 -2.89 -13.21 -1.42
N GLN A 14 -1.65 -13.60 -1.65
CA GLN A 14 -1.34 -14.96 -2.09
C GLN A 14 -1.35 -15.96 -0.94
N ARG A 15 -0.89 -15.58 0.26
CA ARG A 15 -0.82 -16.51 1.39
C ARG A 15 -2.07 -16.50 2.26
N TYR A 16 -2.57 -15.33 2.67
CA TYR A 16 -3.74 -15.27 3.57
C TYR A 16 -5.07 -15.36 2.83
N PHE A 17 -5.22 -14.64 1.71
CA PHE A 17 -6.41 -14.76 0.88
C PHE A 17 -6.38 -15.95 -0.09
N GLY A 18 -5.19 -16.50 -0.37
CA GLY A 18 -5.04 -17.61 -1.30
C GLY A 18 -5.24 -17.22 -2.76
N TRP A 19 -5.12 -15.92 -3.09
CA TRP A 19 -5.40 -15.40 -4.42
C TRP A 19 -4.31 -15.75 -5.42
N ASP A 20 -4.74 -16.21 -6.58
CA ASP A 20 -3.89 -16.31 -7.76
C ASP A 20 -4.07 -15.09 -8.69
N GLU A 21 -3.49 -15.15 -9.90
CA GLU A 21 -3.63 -14.08 -10.90
C GLU A 21 -5.06 -13.92 -11.42
N ALA A 22 -5.86 -14.99 -11.46
CA ALA A 22 -7.25 -14.90 -11.90
C ALA A 22 -8.10 -14.15 -10.87
N ASP A 23 -7.86 -14.40 -9.59
CA ASP A 23 -8.48 -13.65 -8.50
C ASP A 23 -8.10 -12.17 -8.57
N ALA A 24 -6.82 -11.85 -8.77
CA ALA A 24 -6.38 -10.46 -8.92
C ALA A 24 -7.09 -9.76 -10.10
N ASN A 25 -7.12 -10.41 -11.26
CA ASN A 25 -7.78 -9.90 -12.46
C ASN A 25 -9.30 -9.72 -12.30
N ALA A 26 -9.95 -10.52 -11.46
CA ALA A 26 -11.38 -10.38 -11.19
C ALA A 26 -11.70 -9.23 -10.22
N ASN A 27 -10.75 -8.82 -9.38
CA ASN A 27 -10.99 -7.90 -8.26
C ASN A 27 -10.35 -6.52 -8.42
N PHE A 28 -9.23 -6.38 -9.13
CA PHE A 28 -8.54 -5.09 -9.26
C PHE A 28 -8.88 -4.33 -10.55
N PRO A 29 -8.57 -4.86 -11.75
CA PRO A 29 -8.75 -4.12 -12.99
C PRO A 29 -10.22 -3.75 -13.21
N GLY A 30 -10.47 -2.50 -13.59
CA GLY A 30 -11.82 -1.99 -13.89
C GLY A 30 -12.66 -1.60 -12.67
N TYR A 31 -12.21 -1.90 -11.45
CA TYR A 31 -12.85 -1.46 -10.19
C TYR A 31 -12.10 -0.34 -9.50
N TYR A 32 -10.77 -0.33 -9.63
CA TYR A 32 -9.91 0.68 -9.00
C TYR A 32 -9.03 1.36 -10.05
N GLU A 33 -8.97 2.69 -9.98
CA GLU A 33 -8.08 3.47 -10.85
C GLU A 33 -6.64 3.46 -10.33
N LYS A 34 -6.47 3.54 -8.99
CA LYS A 34 -5.17 3.65 -8.34
C LYS A 34 -5.13 2.97 -6.99
N ILE A 35 -3.96 2.45 -6.63
CA ILE A 35 -3.57 2.08 -5.27
C ILE A 35 -2.83 3.27 -4.66
N VAL A 36 -3.49 4.00 -3.76
CA VAL A 36 -2.86 5.11 -3.03
C VAL A 36 -2.20 4.61 -1.75
N VAL A 37 -0.88 4.71 -1.65
CA VAL A 37 -0.08 4.39 -0.47
C VAL A 37 0.02 5.62 0.44
N LEU A 38 -0.61 5.54 1.61
CA LEU A 38 -0.62 6.60 2.61
C LEU A 38 0.64 6.51 3.49
N ASP A 39 1.54 7.47 3.31
CA ASP A 39 2.83 7.51 4.00
C ASP A 39 2.85 8.55 5.11
N GLY A 40 2.69 8.08 6.35
CA GLY A 40 2.77 8.89 7.55
C GLY A 40 4.16 9.00 8.17
N ILE A 41 5.13 8.24 7.66
CA ILE A 41 6.48 8.12 8.27
C ILE A 41 7.60 8.57 7.33
N GLY A 42 7.29 8.92 6.08
CA GLY A 42 8.19 9.56 5.13
C GLY A 42 9.14 8.61 4.41
N ILE A 43 8.79 7.34 4.25
CA ILE A 43 9.66 6.31 3.65
C ILE A 43 9.42 6.08 2.16
N SER A 44 8.38 6.68 1.57
CA SER A 44 7.99 6.39 0.18
C SER A 44 9.04 6.82 -0.83
N ASP A 45 9.64 8.00 -0.65
CA ASP A 45 10.62 8.52 -1.61
C ASP A 45 11.86 7.60 -1.68
N GLU A 46 12.37 7.16 -0.53
CA GLU A 46 13.47 6.20 -0.46
C GLU A 46 13.08 4.86 -1.07
N TYR A 47 11.91 4.32 -0.69
CA TYR A 47 11.45 3.02 -1.16
C TYR A 47 11.25 2.95 -2.68
N ILE A 48 10.68 3.99 -3.30
CA ILE A 48 10.50 4.04 -4.77
C ILE A 48 11.85 4.05 -5.49
N ASN A 49 12.84 4.74 -4.93
CA ASN A 49 14.16 4.85 -5.54
C ASN A 49 15.00 3.58 -5.37
N GLU A 50 14.86 2.90 -4.23
CA GLU A 50 15.66 1.71 -3.91
C GLU A 50 15.02 0.40 -4.38
N HIS A 51 13.67 0.35 -4.46
CA HIS A 51 12.91 -0.87 -4.77
C HIS A 51 11.83 -0.67 -5.86
N PRO A 52 12.16 -0.09 -7.03
CA PRO A 52 11.19 0.13 -8.10
C PRO A 52 10.56 -1.18 -8.62
N GLU A 53 11.31 -2.29 -8.62
CA GLU A 53 10.84 -3.60 -9.07
C GLU A 53 9.69 -4.16 -8.23
N GLU A 54 9.67 -3.91 -6.92
CA GLU A 54 8.59 -4.39 -6.05
C GLU A 54 7.28 -3.66 -6.34
N ILE A 55 7.36 -2.39 -6.78
CA ILE A 55 6.21 -1.58 -7.19
C ILE A 55 5.70 -2.04 -8.56
N LEU A 56 6.62 -2.26 -9.50
CA LEU A 56 6.27 -2.77 -10.83
C LEU A 56 5.65 -4.16 -10.75
N GLU A 57 6.15 -5.04 -9.89
CA GLU A 57 5.55 -6.37 -9.71
C GLU A 57 4.13 -6.30 -9.13
N LEU A 58 3.88 -5.38 -8.19
CA LEU A 58 2.52 -5.12 -7.69
C LEU A 58 1.63 -4.59 -8.81
N PHE A 59 2.13 -3.68 -9.64
CA PHE A 59 1.40 -3.17 -10.80
C PHE A 59 1.08 -4.30 -11.79
N ASP A 60 2.06 -5.14 -12.14
CA ASP A 60 1.86 -6.25 -13.07
C ASP A 60 0.82 -7.24 -12.56
N TRP A 61 0.81 -7.51 -11.26
CA TRP A 61 -0.14 -8.46 -10.66
C TRP A 61 -1.55 -7.88 -10.51
N THR A 62 -1.69 -6.58 -10.24
CA THR A 62 -2.99 -5.93 -10.01
C THR A 62 -3.56 -5.23 -11.23
N ALA A 63 -2.73 -4.88 -12.20
CA ALA A 63 -2.98 -3.92 -13.28
C ALA A 63 -3.48 -2.54 -12.81
N VAL A 64 -3.13 -2.11 -11.60
CA VAL A 64 -3.57 -0.84 -11.00
C VAL A 64 -2.37 0.02 -10.63
N GLU A 65 -2.34 1.27 -11.11
CA GLU A 65 -1.26 2.22 -10.86
C GLU A 65 -1.06 2.47 -9.35
N VAL A 66 0.20 2.49 -8.91
CA VAL A 66 0.55 2.77 -7.50
C VAL A 66 0.98 4.22 -7.37
N GLU A 67 0.31 4.97 -6.49
CA GLU A 67 0.61 6.37 -6.17
C GLU A 67 0.94 6.51 -4.69
N PHE A 68 1.89 7.38 -4.34
CA PHE A 68 2.30 7.62 -2.97
C PHE A 68 1.80 8.99 -2.48
N GLN A 69 1.12 8.99 -1.35
CA GLN A 69 0.57 10.18 -0.73
C GLN A 69 1.14 10.36 0.68
N LYS A 70 1.93 11.41 0.87
CA LYS A 70 2.40 11.83 2.19
C LYS A 70 1.22 12.33 3.03
N ILE A 71 1.11 11.82 4.25
CA ILE A 71 0.08 12.23 5.22
C ILE A 71 0.72 12.59 6.56
N SER A 72 0.03 13.40 7.37
CA SER A 72 0.46 13.70 8.74
C SER A 72 -0.15 12.72 9.75
N LEU A 73 0.59 12.39 10.81
CA LEU A 73 0.12 11.64 11.98
C LEU A 73 -0.33 12.55 13.14
N ASP A 74 -0.46 13.86 12.93
CA ASP A 74 -0.81 14.84 13.98
C ASP A 74 -2.12 14.52 14.70
N ARG A 75 -3.11 14.01 13.97
CA ARG A 75 -4.38 13.59 14.57
C ARG A 75 -4.19 12.43 15.54
N LEU A 76 -3.38 11.42 15.16
CA LEU A 76 -3.07 10.29 16.04
C LEU A 76 -2.33 10.78 17.29
N LYS A 77 -1.28 11.60 17.10
CA LYS A 77 -0.53 12.23 18.20
C LYS A 77 -1.45 12.96 19.17
N ARG A 78 -2.37 13.79 18.66
CA ARG A 78 -3.34 14.52 19.49
C ARG A 78 -4.21 13.58 20.33
N ARG A 79 -4.76 12.53 19.72
CA ARG A 79 -5.60 11.55 20.43
C ARG A 79 -4.84 10.79 21.51
N LEU A 80 -3.59 10.41 21.26
CA LEU A 80 -2.76 9.76 22.26
C LEU A 80 -2.48 10.67 23.47
N LEU A 81 -2.23 11.96 23.22
CA LEU A 81 -2.04 12.94 24.29
C LEU A 81 -3.31 13.19 25.11
N GLU A 82 -4.48 13.20 24.46
CA GLU A 82 -5.78 13.31 25.14
C GLU A 82 -6.05 12.14 26.10
N CYS A 83 -5.51 10.94 25.85
CA CYS A 83 -5.66 9.78 26.74
C CYS A 83 -4.73 9.80 27.98
N LEU A 84 -3.77 10.72 28.05
CA LEU A 84 -2.84 10.86 29.18
C LEU A 84 -3.35 11.82 30.26
N VAL A 85 -4.49 12.47 30.03
CA VAL A 85 -5.15 13.44 30.92
C VAL A 85 -6.43 12.82 31.48
#